data_AF-A0A965K963-F1
#
_entry.id   AF-A0A965K963-F1
#
_cell.length_a   1.000
_cell.length_b   1.000
_cell.length_c   1.000
_cell.angle_alpha   90.00
_cell.angle_beta   90.00
_cell.angle_gamma   90.00
#
_symmetry.space_group_name_H-M   'P 1'
#
loop_
_entity.id
_entity.type
_entity.pdbx_description
1 polymer ?
#
loop_
_entity_poly.entity_id
_entity_poly.type
_entity_poly.pdbx_seq_one_letter_code
_entity_poly.pdbx_strand_id
1 'polypeptide(L)'
;MQNFASQCLDQTKALLKLNFNSLSADGTVVPVAGEVSRADEPGHAALAFGEYFRATGELHLDRQNIAEIVARTITAQVRISKGSDNGMAFACLGLLAFGPTRERNPVWEILDEATRALIDERLAIETDHHDHVQAFDIAKAVCRFSFGLTKKDETGPLVDRFMDRIAAASTGGFQDEASKAANPDNFGGAFDLYGVVSLIFIRQSLQLHANIQLRDSKLPKLRSLAEKYIRVIMDTVREDGLGWSYGRGIGAYGQMHCITLLLQALRDRWVPVDKEPLARDLVRRLYANFFTTFFDAEHGLIIVRDAERDTIPGHTTRMANFDAARYLSQWSRLAKTIGGAMDVVKPASRLPVCRFFSFDKSPRKEQGLLSYQDPASGLHIILPLVSSGTHRFSDSLAFPHMPGVFDWPSNQQTSPFIPEFTIGGKVYTPSFYGKNAQVAMGTKAGTYHFRYDQPDLIDRDEKLSANVASLKVDWEFNGGRIVARYILTAKSAVMLEEFRLVLPIAATHSRMTPGNALVLGAESHRCEVIKDDFHSTWAETKVVSDNSKHRTCWGKVHFYQTLQRDKSMPLRAGMTYAFEIAYQPHVVRAGDAV
;
A
#
# COMPACT_ATOMS: atom_id res chain seq x y z
N MET A 1 23.53 -9.93 -6.40
CA MET A 1 22.42 -10.68 -5.79
C MET A 1 22.82 -11.64 -4.67
N GLN A 2 23.98 -12.31 -4.72
CA GLN A 2 24.37 -13.27 -3.66
C GLN A 2 24.50 -12.66 -2.26
N ASN A 3 25.23 -11.54 -2.12
CA ASN A 3 25.37 -10.86 -0.81
C ASN A 3 24.01 -10.43 -0.22
N PHE A 4 23.11 -9.92 -1.08
CA PHE A 4 21.74 -9.58 -0.69
C PHE A 4 20.96 -10.81 -0.22
N ALA A 5 21.10 -11.94 -0.90
CA ALA A 5 20.43 -13.18 -0.51
C ALA A 5 20.91 -13.69 0.86
N SER A 6 22.20 -13.60 1.15
CA SER A 6 22.77 -13.93 2.47
C SER A 6 22.27 -12.97 3.54
N GLN A 7 22.33 -11.65 3.28
CA GLN A 7 21.86 -10.63 4.21
C GLN A 7 20.37 -10.81 4.58
N CYS A 8 19.52 -11.12 3.59
CA CYS A 8 18.12 -11.41 3.86
C CYS A 8 17.95 -12.62 4.80
N LEU A 9 18.72 -13.70 4.59
CA LEU A 9 18.64 -14.88 5.45
C LEU A 9 19.15 -14.63 6.86
N ASP A 10 20.23 -13.88 7.02
CA ASP A 10 20.76 -13.53 8.34
C ASP A 10 19.73 -12.72 9.13
N GLN A 11 19.05 -11.77 8.48
CA GLN A 11 17.96 -11.01 9.06
C GLN A 11 16.74 -11.86 9.37
N THR A 12 16.36 -12.80 8.50
CA THR A 12 15.29 -13.77 8.81
C THR A 12 15.63 -14.56 10.05
N LYS A 13 16.85 -15.10 10.16
CA LYS A 13 17.29 -15.89 11.32
C LYS A 13 17.19 -15.04 12.59
N ALA A 14 17.64 -13.79 12.56
CA ALA A 14 17.53 -12.88 13.69
C ALA A 14 16.07 -12.62 14.09
N LEU A 15 15.21 -12.23 13.14
CA LEU A 15 13.79 -11.95 13.38
C LEU A 15 13.06 -13.16 13.99
N LEU A 16 13.20 -14.34 13.38
CA LEU A 16 12.50 -15.54 13.86
C LEU A 16 12.97 -15.95 15.26
N LYS A 17 14.28 -15.90 15.52
CA LYS A 17 14.84 -16.23 16.85
C LYS A 17 14.29 -15.32 17.94
N LEU A 18 14.27 -14.02 17.69
CA LEU A 18 13.82 -13.03 18.67
C LEU A 18 12.30 -13.06 18.88
N ASN A 19 11.54 -13.58 17.92
CA ASN A 19 10.10 -13.77 18.03
C ASN A 19 9.69 -15.18 18.50
N PHE A 20 10.61 -16.08 18.88
CA PHE A 20 10.21 -17.37 19.47
C PHE A 20 9.39 -17.21 20.75
N ASN A 21 9.78 -16.25 21.60
CA ASN A 21 9.13 -16.02 22.89
C ASN A 21 7.73 -15.42 22.75
N SER A 22 7.33 -14.97 21.56
CA SER A 22 5.95 -14.55 21.31
C SER A 22 5.04 -15.70 20.86
N LEU A 23 5.55 -16.92 20.72
CA LEU A 23 4.74 -18.09 20.37
C LEU A 23 4.46 -18.90 21.64
N SER A 24 3.19 -18.93 22.03
CA SER A 24 2.70 -19.75 23.14
C SER A 24 2.83 -21.24 22.82
N ALA A 25 2.78 -22.07 23.87
CA ALA A 25 2.83 -23.53 23.73
C ALA A 25 1.67 -24.10 22.92
N ASP A 26 0.50 -23.44 22.95
CA ASP A 26 -0.68 -23.79 22.16
C ASP A 26 -0.64 -23.27 20.72
N GLY A 27 0.42 -22.54 20.33
CA GLY A 27 0.59 -21.97 19.00
C GLY A 27 -0.01 -20.57 18.80
N THR A 28 -0.63 -19.98 19.82
CA THR A 28 -1.10 -18.59 19.76
C THR A 28 0.06 -17.58 19.77
N VAL A 29 -0.18 -16.38 19.25
CA VAL A 29 0.81 -15.29 19.20
C VAL A 29 0.51 -14.26 20.28
N VAL A 30 1.50 -14.04 21.15
CA VAL A 30 1.45 -13.05 22.22
C VAL A 30 1.73 -11.65 21.65
N PRO A 31 0.85 -10.66 21.89
CA PRO A 31 1.01 -9.34 21.30
C PRO A 31 2.21 -8.60 21.91
N VAL A 32 2.67 -7.55 21.24
CA VAL A 32 3.58 -6.58 21.85
C VAL A 32 2.79 -5.78 22.90
N ALA A 33 3.46 -5.35 23.98
CA ALA A 33 2.82 -4.55 25.02
C ALA A 33 2.16 -3.29 24.43
N GLY A 34 0.88 -3.07 24.74
CA GLY A 34 0.09 -1.95 24.21
C GLY A 34 -0.62 -2.22 22.88
N GLU A 35 -0.39 -3.38 22.25
CA GLU A 35 -1.12 -3.83 21.07
C GLU A 35 -2.10 -4.96 21.40
N VAL A 36 -3.08 -5.17 20.51
CA VAL A 36 -4.07 -6.25 20.59
C VAL A 36 -3.73 -7.28 19.52
N SER A 37 -3.63 -8.56 19.92
CA SER A 37 -3.40 -9.65 18.96
C SER A 37 -4.54 -9.73 17.96
N ARG A 38 -4.19 -10.12 16.73
CA ARG A 38 -5.17 -10.53 15.74
C ARG A 38 -5.34 -12.05 15.68
N ALA A 39 -6.54 -12.45 15.27
CA ALA A 39 -6.95 -13.84 15.10
C ALA A 39 -6.18 -14.60 13.99
N ASP A 40 -5.47 -13.89 13.12
CA ASP A 40 -4.78 -14.44 11.94
C ASP A 40 -3.26 -14.58 12.14
N GLU A 41 -2.69 -14.02 13.20
CA GLU A 41 -1.25 -14.02 13.47
C GLU A 41 -0.60 -15.42 13.51
N PRO A 42 -1.24 -16.47 14.06
CA PRO A 42 -0.68 -17.82 14.01
C PRO A 42 -0.44 -18.32 12.57
N GLY A 43 -1.35 -18.01 11.63
CA GLY A 43 -1.18 -18.32 10.22
C GLY A 43 0.02 -17.61 9.59
N HIS A 44 0.21 -16.33 9.90
CA HIS A 44 1.38 -15.57 9.45
C HIS A 44 2.69 -16.18 10.00
N ALA A 45 2.70 -16.59 11.27
CA ALA A 45 3.84 -17.30 11.86
C ALA A 45 4.12 -18.63 11.13
N ALA A 46 3.10 -19.45 10.88
CA ALA A 46 3.23 -20.71 10.15
C ALA A 46 3.89 -20.51 8.78
N LEU A 47 3.47 -19.50 8.02
CA LEU A 47 4.06 -19.21 6.72
C LEU A 47 5.48 -18.64 6.81
N ALA A 48 5.79 -17.84 7.83
CA ALA A 48 7.14 -17.32 8.03
C ALA A 48 8.17 -18.43 8.24
N PHE A 49 7.85 -19.38 9.13
CA PHE A 49 8.68 -20.56 9.35
C PHE A 49 8.70 -21.50 8.14
N GLY A 50 7.58 -21.63 7.43
CA GLY A 50 7.50 -22.37 6.17
C GLY A 50 8.43 -21.81 5.08
N GLU A 51 8.41 -20.50 4.83
CA GLU A 51 9.32 -19.89 3.84
C GLU A 51 10.79 -19.95 4.29
N TYR A 52 11.08 -19.87 5.60
CA TYR A 52 12.43 -20.14 6.11
C TYR A 52 12.90 -21.56 5.78
N PHE A 53 12.06 -22.57 6.04
CA PHE A 53 12.34 -23.95 5.65
C PHE A 53 12.58 -24.06 4.14
N ARG A 54 11.74 -23.45 3.30
CA ARG A 54 11.97 -23.45 1.83
C ARG A 54 13.28 -22.81 1.42
N ALA A 55 13.76 -21.82 2.19
CA ALA A 55 14.96 -21.07 1.85
C ALA A 55 16.25 -21.75 2.29
N THR A 56 16.18 -22.66 3.26
CA THR A 56 17.34 -23.25 3.93
C THR A 56 17.37 -24.78 3.88
N GLY A 57 16.20 -25.44 3.83
CA GLY A 57 16.05 -26.88 4.05
C GLY A 57 16.22 -27.30 5.53
N GLU A 58 16.40 -26.34 6.44
CA GLU A 58 16.65 -26.62 7.86
C GLU A 58 15.32 -26.88 8.60
N LEU A 59 15.22 -28.01 9.31
CA LEU A 59 14.07 -28.32 10.18
C LEU A 59 14.24 -27.80 11.62
N HIS A 60 15.39 -27.24 11.93
CA HIS A 60 15.71 -26.69 13.24
C HIS A 60 16.22 -25.27 13.10
N LEU A 61 15.79 -24.38 13.99
CA LEU A 61 16.37 -23.07 14.18
C LEU A 61 16.77 -22.95 15.65
N ASP A 62 18.07 -22.90 15.89
CA ASP A 62 18.69 -23.18 17.20
C ASP A 62 18.24 -24.55 17.73
N ARG A 63 17.57 -24.59 18.90
CA ARG A 63 17.09 -25.83 19.53
C ARG A 63 15.61 -26.11 19.26
N GLN A 64 14.94 -25.26 18.48
CA GLN A 64 13.51 -25.36 18.22
C GLN A 64 13.25 -26.15 16.94
N ASN A 65 12.35 -27.13 17.00
CA ASN A 65 11.88 -27.86 15.83
C ASN A 65 10.85 -27.01 15.07
N ILE A 66 11.19 -26.65 13.83
CA ILE A 66 10.36 -25.77 12.99
C ILE A 66 9.05 -26.47 12.61
N ALA A 67 9.07 -27.77 12.32
CA ALA A 67 7.87 -28.50 11.96
C ALA A 67 6.86 -28.54 13.11
N GLU A 68 7.33 -28.70 14.36
CA GLU A 68 6.49 -28.63 15.56
C GLU A 68 5.90 -27.23 15.78
N ILE A 69 6.70 -26.17 15.59
CA ILE A 69 6.21 -24.78 15.65
C ILE A 69 5.10 -24.55 14.63
N VAL A 70 5.34 -24.95 13.39
CA VAL A 70 4.35 -24.79 12.32
C VAL A 70 3.10 -25.60 12.61
N ALA A 71 3.22 -26.85 13.07
CA ALA A 71 2.08 -27.67 13.45
C ALA A 71 1.22 -27.02 14.54
N ARG A 72 1.83 -26.55 15.65
CA ARG A 72 1.05 -25.91 16.73
C ARG A 72 0.40 -24.59 16.30
N THR A 73 1.09 -23.76 15.51
CA THR A 73 0.51 -22.50 15.01
C THR A 73 -0.63 -22.73 14.02
N ILE A 74 -0.55 -23.77 13.18
CA ILE A 74 -1.68 -24.23 12.34
C ILE A 74 -2.83 -24.71 13.23
N THR A 75 -2.57 -25.54 14.24
CA THR A 75 -3.60 -25.99 15.20
C THR A 75 -4.31 -24.81 15.86
N ALA A 76 -3.56 -23.80 16.32
CA ALA A 76 -4.12 -22.58 16.88
C ALA A 76 -5.00 -21.86 15.85
N GLN A 77 -4.50 -21.67 14.62
CA GLN A 77 -5.21 -20.95 13.58
C GLN A 77 -6.55 -21.59 13.20
N VAL A 78 -6.54 -22.91 13.03
CA VAL A 78 -7.70 -23.70 12.58
C VAL A 78 -8.83 -23.68 13.61
N ARG A 79 -8.49 -23.60 14.90
CA ARG A 79 -9.45 -23.57 16.01
C ARG A 79 -10.17 -22.22 16.18
N ILE A 80 -9.75 -21.17 15.46
CA ILE A 80 -10.35 -19.84 15.55
C ILE A 80 -11.57 -19.74 14.65
N SER A 81 -12.78 -19.76 15.21
CA SER A 81 -14.04 -19.94 14.48
C SER A 81 -14.56 -18.74 13.68
N LYS A 82 -14.08 -17.51 13.91
CA LYS A 82 -14.56 -16.29 13.20
C LYS A 82 -13.41 -15.35 12.83
N GLY A 83 -13.51 -14.74 11.65
CA GLY A 83 -12.65 -13.61 11.24
C GLY A 83 -11.19 -13.97 10.97
N SER A 84 -10.92 -15.19 10.50
CA SER A 84 -9.56 -15.72 10.33
C SER A 84 -9.28 -16.36 8.97
N ASP A 85 -10.09 -16.08 7.94
CA ASP A 85 -9.94 -16.68 6.61
C ASP A 85 -8.60 -16.34 5.95
N ASN A 86 -8.09 -15.13 6.19
CA ASN A 86 -6.74 -14.77 5.80
C ASN A 86 -5.70 -15.61 6.58
N GLY A 87 -5.78 -15.70 7.91
CA GLY A 87 -4.92 -16.55 8.72
C GLY A 87 -4.90 -18.00 8.25
N MET A 88 -6.06 -18.54 7.86
CA MET A 88 -6.17 -19.87 7.25
C MET A 88 -5.41 -19.99 5.93
N ALA A 89 -5.51 -18.99 5.05
CA ALA A 89 -4.75 -18.98 3.81
C ALA A 89 -3.23 -18.88 4.03
N PHE A 90 -2.77 -18.11 5.03
CA PHE A 90 -1.36 -18.09 5.41
C PHE A 90 -0.92 -19.45 6.00
N ALA A 91 -1.71 -20.04 6.89
CA ALA A 91 -1.46 -21.37 7.45
C ALA A 91 -1.37 -22.46 6.36
N CYS A 92 -2.23 -22.40 5.34
CA CYS A 92 -2.16 -23.27 4.16
C CYS A 92 -0.83 -23.19 3.44
N LEU A 93 -0.38 -21.98 3.12
CA LEU A 93 0.89 -21.79 2.45
C LEU A 93 2.05 -22.24 3.35
N GLY A 94 1.94 -22.07 4.67
CA GLY A 94 2.90 -22.56 5.65
C GLY A 94 2.99 -24.09 5.65
N LEU A 95 1.86 -24.78 5.58
CA LEU A 95 1.80 -26.24 5.45
C LEU A 95 2.39 -26.73 4.12
N LEU A 96 2.00 -26.10 3.01
CA LEU A 96 2.50 -26.40 1.65
C LEU A 96 3.99 -26.14 1.49
N ALA A 97 4.58 -25.28 2.32
CA ALA A 97 6.00 -24.97 2.28
C ALA A 97 6.88 -26.19 2.57
N PHE A 98 6.36 -27.18 3.30
CA PHE A 98 7.04 -28.45 3.61
C PHE A 98 6.83 -29.55 2.57
N GLY A 99 6.09 -29.26 1.50
CA GLY A 99 5.79 -30.19 0.42
C GLY A 99 4.39 -29.97 -0.12
N PRO A 100 4.17 -30.11 -1.44
CA PRO A 100 2.86 -29.86 -2.05
C PRO A 100 1.85 -30.98 -1.74
N THR A 101 2.26 -32.12 -1.19
CA THR A 101 1.38 -33.23 -0.85
C THR A 101 1.52 -33.60 0.61
N ARG A 102 0.57 -34.38 1.13
CA ARG A 102 0.63 -34.92 2.50
C ARG A 102 1.70 -36.00 2.68
N GLU A 103 2.19 -36.59 1.59
CA GLU A 103 3.21 -37.64 1.64
C GLU A 103 4.56 -37.05 2.06
N ARG A 104 5.11 -37.52 3.18
CA ARG A 104 6.39 -37.06 3.74
C ARG A 104 6.40 -35.57 4.11
N ASN A 105 5.22 -35.00 4.39
CA ASN A 105 5.14 -33.64 4.93
C ASN A 105 5.27 -33.73 6.47
N PRO A 106 6.41 -33.31 7.05
CA PRO A 106 6.67 -33.50 8.48
C PRO A 106 5.68 -32.74 9.38
N VAL A 107 5.13 -31.61 8.91
CA VAL A 107 4.10 -30.88 9.66
C VAL A 107 2.81 -31.67 9.67
N TRP A 108 2.39 -32.20 8.52
CA TRP A 108 1.16 -33.00 8.41
C TRP A 108 1.21 -34.24 9.31
N GLU A 109 2.35 -34.92 9.38
CA GLU A 109 2.58 -36.11 10.21
C GLU A 109 2.40 -35.82 11.72
N ILE A 110 2.76 -34.62 12.17
CA ILE A 110 2.63 -34.18 13.57
C ILE A 110 1.19 -33.83 13.94
N LEU A 111 0.40 -33.29 13.01
CA LEU A 111 -0.98 -32.86 13.28
C LEU A 111 -1.86 -34.05 13.68
N ASP A 112 -2.66 -33.88 14.75
CA ASP A 112 -3.64 -34.87 15.16
C ASP A 112 -4.84 -34.96 14.18
N GLU A 113 -5.58 -36.08 14.25
CA GLU A 113 -6.69 -36.35 13.33
C GLU A 113 -7.80 -35.30 13.43
N ALA A 114 -8.06 -34.79 14.65
CA ALA A 114 -9.06 -33.75 14.87
C ALA A 114 -8.69 -32.45 14.17
N THR A 115 -7.42 -32.05 14.22
CA THR A 115 -6.93 -30.84 13.54
C THR A 115 -6.96 -31.02 12.04
N ARG A 116 -6.59 -32.21 11.52
CA ARG A 116 -6.65 -32.51 10.07
C ARG A 116 -8.09 -32.44 9.55
N ALA A 117 -9.06 -32.96 10.29
CA ALA A 117 -10.47 -32.86 9.94
C ALA A 117 -10.96 -31.40 9.91
N LEU A 118 -10.58 -30.61 10.92
CA LEU A 118 -10.91 -29.19 10.95
C LEU A 118 -10.23 -28.39 9.83
N ILE A 119 -9.01 -28.76 9.41
CA ILE A 119 -8.39 -28.14 8.24
C ILE A 119 -9.29 -28.35 7.02
N ASP A 120 -9.71 -29.57 6.73
CA ASP A 120 -10.58 -29.83 5.57
C ASP A 120 -11.88 -29.01 5.62
N GLU A 121 -12.53 -28.92 6.78
CA GLU A 121 -13.71 -28.07 6.97
C GLU A 121 -13.38 -26.59 6.67
N ARG A 122 -12.35 -26.04 7.30
CA ARG A 122 -12.00 -24.60 7.21
C ARG A 122 -11.42 -24.18 5.88
N LEU A 123 -10.93 -25.11 5.07
CA LEU A 123 -10.47 -24.84 3.71
C LEU A 123 -11.60 -24.76 2.68
N ALA A 124 -12.84 -25.08 3.07
CA ALA A 124 -13.98 -24.85 2.20
C ALA A 124 -14.11 -23.35 1.85
N ILE A 125 -14.46 -23.09 0.59
CA ILE A 125 -14.76 -21.74 0.12
C ILE A 125 -16.27 -21.57 0.20
N GLU A 126 -16.72 -20.73 1.12
CA GLU A 126 -18.14 -20.51 1.40
C GLU A 126 -18.65 -19.18 0.86
N THR A 127 -17.74 -18.22 0.64
CA THR A 127 -18.07 -16.85 0.24
C THR A 127 -17.44 -16.51 -1.09
N ASP A 128 -18.14 -15.72 -1.91
CA ASP A 128 -17.62 -15.22 -3.18
C ASP A 128 -17.05 -13.81 -3.01
N HIS A 129 -15.72 -13.72 -2.90
CA HIS A 129 -15.01 -12.47 -2.62
C HIS A 129 -14.69 -11.69 -3.90
N HIS A 130 -14.95 -10.38 -3.89
CA HIS A 130 -14.69 -9.48 -5.03
C HIS A 130 -13.47 -8.56 -4.82
N ASP A 131 -12.79 -8.70 -3.70
CA ASP A 131 -11.61 -7.93 -3.28
C ASP A 131 -10.39 -8.85 -3.15
N HIS A 132 -9.32 -8.37 -2.52
CA HIS A 132 -8.09 -9.13 -2.33
C HIS A 132 -8.28 -10.47 -1.59
N VAL A 133 -9.37 -10.66 -0.85
CA VAL A 133 -9.65 -11.92 -0.13
C VAL A 133 -9.83 -13.09 -1.11
N GLN A 134 -10.19 -12.83 -2.37
CA GLN A 134 -10.20 -13.85 -3.43
C GLN A 134 -8.83 -14.54 -3.61
N ALA A 135 -7.72 -13.84 -3.34
CA ALA A 135 -6.38 -14.44 -3.37
C ALA A 135 -6.18 -15.46 -2.24
N PHE A 136 -6.83 -15.25 -1.09
CA PHE A 136 -6.81 -16.17 0.04
C PHE A 136 -7.61 -17.44 -0.26
N ASP A 137 -8.77 -17.31 -0.92
CA ASP A 137 -9.53 -18.47 -1.42
C ASP A 137 -8.73 -19.31 -2.40
N ILE A 138 -7.99 -18.67 -3.31
CA ILE A 138 -7.12 -19.37 -4.26
C ILE A 138 -6.08 -20.20 -3.49
N ALA A 139 -5.46 -19.65 -2.44
CA ALA A 139 -4.51 -20.41 -1.62
C ALA A 139 -5.16 -21.58 -0.86
N LYS A 140 -6.36 -21.38 -0.32
CA LYS A 140 -7.15 -22.45 0.32
C LYS A 140 -7.44 -23.57 -0.68
N ALA A 141 -7.89 -23.24 -1.89
CA ALA A 141 -8.15 -24.20 -2.97
C ALA A 141 -6.90 -24.99 -3.35
N VAL A 142 -5.77 -24.31 -3.52
CA VAL A 142 -4.47 -24.94 -3.80
C VAL A 142 -4.15 -25.98 -2.72
N CYS A 143 -4.23 -25.59 -1.44
CA CYS A 143 -3.92 -26.47 -0.33
C CYS A 143 -4.85 -27.67 -0.28
N ARG A 144 -6.16 -27.43 -0.38
CA ARG A 144 -7.19 -28.46 -0.30
C ARG A 144 -7.01 -29.51 -1.40
N PHE A 145 -6.77 -29.08 -2.64
CA PHE A 145 -6.53 -30.01 -3.75
C PHE A 145 -5.19 -30.73 -3.60
N SER A 146 -4.11 -30.00 -3.32
CA SER A 146 -2.75 -30.57 -3.29
C SER A 146 -2.56 -31.59 -2.17
N PHE A 147 -3.29 -31.45 -1.06
CA PHE A 147 -3.32 -32.43 0.04
C PHE A 147 -4.32 -33.58 -0.16
N GLY A 148 -5.06 -33.59 -1.28
CA GLY A 148 -6.04 -34.62 -1.58
C GLY A 148 -7.28 -34.57 -0.70
N LEU A 149 -7.57 -33.41 -0.08
CA LEU A 149 -8.77 -33.17 0.73
C LEU A 149 -10.01 -32.95 -0.17
N THR A 150 -9.79 -32.63 -1.45
CA THR A 150 -10.83 -32.63 -2.49
C THR A 150 -10.32 -33.32 -3.75
N LYS A 151 -11.23 -33.95 -4.49
CA LYS A 151 -10.93 -34.51 -5.83
C LYS A 151 -11.00 -33.45 -6.93
N LYS A 152 -11.72 -32.35 -6.69
CA LYS A 152 -11.98 -31.30 -7.68
C LYS A 152 -11.02 -30.14 -7.42
N ASP A 153 -10.23 -29.80 -8.44
CA ASP A 153 -9.36 -28.62 -8.41
C ASP A 153 -10.16 -27.36 -8.79
N GLU A 154 -10.35 -26.46 -7.83
CA GLU A 154 -11.10 -25.22 -8.00
C GLU A 154 -10.20 -24.01 -8.27
N THR A 155 -8.87 -24.20 -8.22
CA THR A 155 -7.87 -23.14 -8.36
C THR A 155 -8.00 -22.40 -9.68
N GLY A 156 -8.15 -23.16 -10.78
CA GLY A 156 -8.20 -22.59 -12.13
C GLY A 156 -9.39 -21.65 -12.33
N PRO A 157 -10.63 -22.08 -12.03
CA PRO A 157 -11.81 -21.22 -12.06
C PRO A 157 -11.71 -19.97 -11.17
N LEU A 158 -11.10 -20.06 -9.98
CA LEU A 158 -10.96 -18.91 -9.08
C LEU A 158 -9.97 -17.87 -9.64
N VAL A 159 -8.86 -18.30 -10.24
CA VAL A 159 -7.91 -17.40 -10.92
C VAL A 159 -8.58 -16.73 -12.13
N ASP A 160 -9.35 -17.48 -12.92
CA ASP A 160 -10.07 -16.92 -14.07
C ASP A 160 -11.08 -15.87 -13.62
N ARG A 161 -11.90 -16.18 -12.60
CA ARG A 161 -12.86 -15.24 -12.01
C ARG A 161 -12.20 -13.96 -11.50
N PHE A 162 -11.06 -14.09 -10.83
CA PHE A 162 -10.27 -12.94 -10.36
C PHE A 162 -9.86 -12.02 -11.52
N MET A 163 -9.34 -12.59 -12.62
CA MET A 163 -8.96 -11.81 -13.80
C MET A 163 -10.15 -11.21 -14.53
N ASP A 164 -11.26 -11.94 -14.64
CA ASP A 164 -12.49 -11.46 -15.29
C ASP A 164 -13.10 -10.28 -14.51
N ARG A 165 -13.08 -10.32 -13.17
CA ARG A 165 -13.52 -9.22 -12.31
C ARG A 165 -12.69 -7.95 -12.51
N ILE A 166 -11.37 -8.09 -12.62
CA ILE A 166 -10.47 -6.97 -12.91
C ILE A 166 -10.82 -6.35 -14.26
N ALA A 167 -11.02 -7.17 -15.30
CA ALA A 167 -11.38 -6.68 -16.63
C ALA A 167 -12.75 -5.98 -16.64
N ALA A 168 -13.69 -6.43 -15.80
CA ALA A 168 -15.02 -5.83 -15.69
C ALA A 168 -15.05 -4.52 -14.89
N ALA A 169 -14.19 -4.38 -13.88
CA ALA A 169 -14.19 -3.23 -12.96
C ALA A 169 -13.22 -2.12 -13.34
N SER A 170 -12.22 -2.39 -14.18
CA SER A 170 -11.13 -1.45 -14.48
C SER A 170 -10.73 -1.52 -15.95
N THR A 171 -10.91 -0.42 -16.68
CA THR A 171 -10.44 -0.34 -18.08
C THR A 171 -8.92 -0.32 -18.19
N GLY A 172 -8.21 0.14 -17.16
CA GLY A 172 -6.76 0.01 -17.03
C GLY A 172 -6.34 -1.42 -16.62
N GLY A 173 -7.28 -2.27 -16.22
CA GLY A 173 -7.14 -3.61 -15.67
C GLY A 173 -6.19 -3.68 -14.47
N PHE A 174 -6.48 -2.83 -13.49
CA PHE A 174 -5.98 -2.86 -12.12
C PHE A 174 -7.09 -3.41 -11.21
N GLN A 175 -6.72 -3.93 -10.04
CA GLN A 175 -7.69 -4.48 -9.10
C GLN A 175 -8.42 -3.38 -8.34
N ASP A 176 -9.75 -3.35 -8.47
CA ASP A 176 -10.63 -2.47 -7.71
C ASP A 176 -11.13 -3.19 -6.45
N GLU A 177 -10.61 -2.77 -5.31
CA GLU A 177 -10.88 -3.38 -4.00
C GLU A 177 -12.27 -3.07 -3.44
N ALA A 178 -13.00 -2.14 -4.05
CA ALA A 178 -14.33 -1.75 -3.62
C ALA A 178 -15.23 -1.59 -4.85
N SER A 179 -15.22 -2.57 -5.76
CA SER A 179 -15.98 -2.48 -7.00
C SER A 179 -17.49 -2.38 -6.78
N LYS A 180 -18.17 -1.69 -7.71
CA LYS A 180 -19.64 -1.63 -7.74
C LYS A 180 -20.30 -2.98 -8.01
N ALA A 181 -19.58 -3.89 -8.66
CA ALA A 181 -20.03 -5.25 -8.89
C ALA A 181 -20.04 -6.07 -7.60
N ALA A 182 -19.17 -5.74 -6.63
CA ALA A 182 -19.14 -6.38 -5.32
C ALA A 182 -20.32 -5.94 -4.44
N ASN A 183 -20.55 -4.63 -4.39
CA ASN A 183 -21.67 -4.03 -3.66
C ASN A 183 -22.14 -2.78 -4.42
N PRO A 184 -23.41 -2.67 -4.81
CA PRO A 184 -23.94 -1.51 -5.52
C PRO A 184 -23.75 -0.18 -4.80
N ASP A 185 -23.66 -0.19 -3.47
CA ASP A 185 -23.44 1.00 -2.62
C ASP A 185 -21.99 1.50 -2.65
N ASN A 186 -21.06 0.67 -3.14
CA ASN A 186 -19.68 1.09 -3.28
C ASN A 186 -19.54 2.21 -4.33
N PHE A 187 -18.56 3.07 -4.14
CA PHE A 187 -18.22 4.08 -5.13
C PHE A 187 -17.46 3.50 -6.35
N GLY A 188 -16.70 2.43 -6.13
CA GLY A 188 -15.78 1.85 -7.11
C GLY A 188 -14.50 2.66 -7.31
N GLY A 189 -13.44 1.96 -7.68
CA GLY A 189 -12.12 2.48 -8.00
C GLY A 189 -11.22 2.67 -6.79
N ALA A 190 -11.29 1.75 -5.83
CA ALA A 190 -10.33 1.67 -4.74
C ALA A 190 -9.08 0.91 -5.24
N PHE A 191 -8.16 1.65 -5.86
CA PHE A 191 -6.93 1.12 -6.45
C PHE A 191 -5.73 1.40 -5.54
N ASP A 192 -5.38 0.44 -4.69
CA ASP A 192 -4.29 0.58 -3.73
C ASP A 192 -3.31 -0.62 -3.76
N LEU A 193 -2.49 -0.72 -2.73
CA LEU A 193 -1.46 -1.73 -2.58
C LEU A 193 -2.02 -3.16 -2.58
N TYR A 194 -3.28 -3.38 -2.20
CA TYR A 194 -3.85 -4.73 -2.09
C TYR A 194 -3.95 -5.45 -3.44
N GLY A 195 -4.00 -4.73 -4.56
CA GLY A 195 -3.86 -5.34 -5.88
C GLY A 195 -2.49 -5.98 -6.12
N VAL A 196 -1.43 -5.38 -5.56
CA VAL A 196 -0.08 -5.97 -5.56
C VAL A 196 -0.02 -7.17 -4.62
N VAL A 197 -0.68 -7.09 -3.46
CA VAL A 197 -0.77 -8.19 -2.49
C VAL A 197 -1.41 -9.43 -3.11
N SER A 198 -2.57 -9.28 -3.75
CA SER A 198 -3.28 -10.39 -4.40
C SER A 198 -2.40 -11.07 -5.44
N LEU A 199 -1.69 -10.31 -6.27
CA LEU A 199 -0.78 -10.87 -7.28
C LEU A 199 0.34 -11.69 -6.64
N ILE A 200 1.02 -11.14 -5.63
CA ILE A 200 2.11 -11.82 -4.90
C ILE A 200 1.59 -13.13 -4.30
N PHE A 201 0.42 -13.08 -3.68
CA PHE A 201 -0.16 -14.21 -2.96
C PHE A 201 -0.61 -15.31 -3.91
N ILE A 202 -1.39 -14.98 -4.96
CA ILE A 202 -1.82 -15.95 -5.98
C ILE A 202 -0.60 -16.61 -6.63
N ARG A 203 0.42 -15.82 -6.99
CA ARG A 203 1.64 -16.35 -7.60
C ARG A 203 2.39 -17.29 -6.67
N GLN A 204 2.45 -17.00 -5.36
CA GLN A 204 3.03 -17.91 -4.37
C GLN A 204 2.22 -19.21 -4.25
N SER A 205 0.89 -19.11 -4.19
CA SER A 205 -0.01 -20.26 -4.15
C SER A 205 0.17 -21.18 -5.35
N LEU A 206 0.14 -20.63 -6.58
CA LEU A 206 0.37 -21.41 -7.80
C LEU A 206 1.75 -22.09 -7.82
N GLN A 207 2.78 -21.45 -7.26
CA GLN A 207 4.11 -22.06 -7.17
C GLN A 207 4.14 -23.31 -6.27
N LEU A 208 3.23 -23.39 -5.30
CA LEU A 208 3.10 -24.47 -4.32
C LEU A 208 2.06 -25.53 -4.71
N HIS A 209 1.42 -25.37 -5.86
CA HIS A 209 0.38 -26.27 -6.35
C HIS A 209 0.93 -27.64 -6.79
N ALA A 210 0.29 -28.74 -6.40
CA ALA A 210 0.71 -30.10 -6.80
C ALA A 210 0.54 -30.37 -8.30
N ASN A 211 -0.50 -29.83 -8.93
CA ASN A 211 -0.72 -29.89 -10.38
C ASN A 211 0.15 -28.84 -11.12
N ILE A 212 1.26 -29.31 -11.70
CA ILE A 212 2.20 -28.48 -12.46
C ILE A 212 1.58 -27.92 -13.74
N GLN A 213 0.74 -28.70 -14.43
CA GLN A 213 0.11 -28.27 -15.68
C GLN A 213 -0.84 -27.09 -15.44
N LEU A 214 -1.60 -27.13 -14.34
CA LEU A 214 -2.46 -26.00 -13.96
C LEU A 214 -1.62 -24.74 -13.69
N ARG A 215 -0.57 -24.87 -12.87
CA ARG A 215 0.36 -23.77 -12.58
C ARG A 215 0.90 -23.13 -13.86
N ASP A 216 1.44 -23.94 -14.77
CA ASP A 216 2.08 -23.46 -15.99
C ASP A 216 1.07 -22.81 -16.96
N SER A 217 -0.21 -23.23 -16.90
CA SER A 217 -1.29 -22.60 -17.67
C SER A 217 -1.81 -21.29 -17.08
N LYS A 218 -1.81 -21.13 -15.74
CA LYS A 218 -2.42 -19.97 -15.05
C LYS A 218 -1.43 -18.86 -14.74
N LEU A 219 -0.17 -19.17 -14.47
CA LEU A 219 0.84 -18.16 -14.17
C LEU A 219 0.98 -17.10 -15.29
N PRO A 220 0.96 -17.46 -16.59
CA PRO A 220 0.99 -16.46 -17.67
C PRO A 220 -0.21 -15.50 -17.69
N LYS A 221 -1.39 -15.91 -17.17
CA LYS A 221 -2.57 -15.03 -17.13
C LYS A 221 -2.38 -13.85 -16.18
N LEU A 222 -1.58 -14.01 -15.14
CA LEU A 222 -1.28 -12.95 -14.17
C LEU A 222 -0.30 -11.91 -14.71
N ARG A 223 0.44 -12.25 -15.77
CA ARG A 223 1.49 -11.39 -16.34
C ARG A 223 0.96 -10.02 -16.76
N SER A 224 -0.20 -9.97 -17.41
CA SER A 224 -0.77 -8.71 -17.90
C SER A 224 -1.15 -7.76 -16.77
N LEU A 225 -1.59 -8.29 -15.62
CA LEU A 225 -1.81 -7.52 -14.41
C LEU A 225 -0.47 -7.09 -13.78
N ALA A 226 0.48 -8.02 -13.69
CA ALA A 226 1.80 -7.76 -13.11
C ALA A 226 2.55 -6.64 -13.84
N GLU A 227 2.59 -6.68 -15.17
CA GLU A 227 3.30 -5.67 -15.99
C GLU A 227 2.78 -4.25 -15.75
N LYS A 228 1.49 -4.09 -15.44
CA LYS A 228 0.90 -2.80 -15.10
C LYS A 228 1.40 -2.26 -13.76
N TYR A 229 1.37 -3.08 -12.70
CA TYR A 229 1.91 -2.69 -11.39
C TYR A 229 3.42 -2.49 -11.43
N ILE A 230 4.17 -3.35 -12.15
CA ILE A 230 5.61 -3.20 -12.35
C ILE A 230 5.91 -1.84 -12.99
N ARG A 231 5.16 -1.44 -14.02
CA ARG A 231 5.34 -0.13 -14.66
C ARG A 231 5.11 1.02 -13.67
N VAL A 232 4.03 0.97 -12.89
CA VAL A 232 3.75 1.98 -11.86
C VAL A 232 4.89 2.03 -10.85
N ILE A 233 5.31 0.89 -10.30
CA ILE A 233 6.40 0.81 -9.31
C ILE A 233 7.71 1.34 -9.88
N MET A 234 8.10 0.91 -11.08
CA MET A 234 9.35 1.34 -11.70
C MET A 234 9.42 2.84 -11.96
N ASP A 235 8.27 3.46 -12.22
CA ASP A 235 8.17 4.90 -12.42
C ASP A 235 8.00 5.67 -11.10
N THR A 236 7.45 5.10 -10.03
CA THR A 236 7.07 5.85 -8.81
C THR A 236 8.01 5.63 -7.61
N VAL A 237 8.90 4.64 -7.66
CA VAL A 237 9.91 4.47 -6.61
C VAL A 237 10.84 5.69 -6.59
N ARG A 238 10.94 6.33 -5.43
CA ARG A 238 11.76 7.52 -5.23
C ARG A 238 13.25 7.20 -5.28
N GLU A 239 14.06 8.23 -5.52
CA GLU A 239 15.52 8.10 -5.56
C GLU A 239 16.09 7.58 -4.23
N ASP A 240 15.48 7.98 -3.11
CA ASP A 240 15.83 7.54 -1.76
C ASP A 240 15.32 6.13 -1.41
N GLY A 241 14.69 5.44 -2.36
CA GLY A 241 14.17 4.10 -2.20
C GLY A 241 12.80 4.03 -1.54
N LEU A 242 12.07 5.14 -1.41
CA LEU A 242 10.68 5.08 -0.95
C LEU A 242 9.79 4.44 -2.03
N GLY A 243 9.05 3.39 -1.68
CA GLY A 243 8.16 2.64 -2.56
C GLY A 243 6.73 3.15 -2.60
N TRP A 244 5.75 2.25 -2.56
CA TRP A 244 4.33 2.61 -2.64
C TRP A 244 3.88 3.45 -1.44
N SER A 245 3.24 4.60 -1.70
CA SER A 245 3.03 5.63 -0.69
C SER A 245 1.61 6.19 -0.58
N TYR A 246 0.60 5.59 -1.22
CA TYR A 246 -0.79 6.04 -1.12
C TYR A 246 -1.75 4.85 -0.93
N GLY A 247 -2.94 5.13 -0.40
CA GLY A 247 -3.98 4.14 -0.13
C GLY A 247 -3.61 3.17 1.00
N ARG A 248 -4.44 2.15 1.15
CA ARG A 248 -4.39 1.24 2.29
C ARG A 248 -3.10 0.44 2.33
N GLY A 249 -2.58 0.21 3.54
CA GLY A 249 -1.45 -0.70 3.77
C GLY A 249 -0.07 -0.14 3.42
N ILE A 250 0.08 1.18 3.28
CA ILE A 250 1.36 1.87 3.06
C ILE A 250 2.34 1.75 4.25
N GLY A 251 3.54 2.32 4.10
CA GLY A 251 4.62 2.20 5.07
C GLY A 251 5.47 0.95 4.82
N ALA A 252 5.71 0.14 5.86
CA ALA A 252 6.56 -1.05 5.75
C ALA A 252 6.08 -2.04 4.67
N TYR A 253 4.78 -2.28 4.57
CA TYR A 253 4.21 -3.17 3.55
C TYR A 253 4.29 -2.57 2.14
N GLY A 254 4.17 -1.25 2.00
CA GLY A 254 4.44 -0.54 0.74
C GLY A 254 5.85 -0.78 0.20
N GLN A 255 6.83 -0.98 1.09
CA GLN A 255 8.19 -1.38 0.70
C GLN A 255 8.28 -2.87 0.38
N MET A 256 7.82 -3.73 1.31
CA MET A 256 7.97 -5.17 1.20
C MET A 256 7.28 -5.73 -0.05
N HIS A 257 6.09 -5.24 -0.39
CA HIS A 257 5.38 -5.70 -1.59
C HIS A 257 6.05 -5.21 -2.89
N CYS A 258 6.56 -3.98 -2.94
CA CYS A 258 7.32 -3.51 -4.10
C CYS A 258 8.57 -4.36 -4.36
N ILE A 259 9.35 -4.65 -3.32
CA ILE A 259 10.53 -5.52 -3.42
C ILE A 259 10.13 -6.91 -3.90
N THR A 260 9.09 -7.48 -3.29
CA THR A 260 8.63 -8.84 -3.61
C THR A 260 8.17 -8.94 -5.07
N LEU A 261 7.34 -8.01 -5.54
CA LEU A 261 6.83 -8.05 -6.90
C LEU A 261 7.96 -7.88 -7.91
N LEU A 262 8.91 -6.96 -7.70
CA LEU A 262 10.05 -6.79 -8.61
C LEU A 262 10.92 -8.05 -8.68
N LEU A 263 11.20 -8.70 -7.54
CA LEU A 263 11.96 -9.96 -7.52
C LEU A 263 11.20 -11.10 -8.22
N GLN A 264 9.90 -11.24 -7.97
CA GLN A 264 9.08 -12.25 -8.65
C GLN A 264 9.06 -11.99 -10.16
N ALA A 265 8.88 -10.75 -10.58
CA ALA A 265 8.86 -10.33 -11.97
C ALA A 265 10.19 -10.58 -12.69
N LEU A 266 11.32 -10.33 -12.02
CA LEU A 266 12.65 -10.66 -12.56
C LEU A 266 12.82 -12.17 -12.73
N ARG A 267 12.38 -12.97 -11.75
CA ARG A 267 12.43 -14.44 -11.86
C ARG A 267 11.55 -14.95 -13.00
N ASP A 268 10.34 -14.40 -13.12
CA ASP A 268 9.32 -14.84 -14.07
C ASP A 268 9.45 -14.18 -15.47
N ARG A 269 10.47 -13.33 -15.66
CA ARG A 269 10.75 -12.58 -16.91
C ARG A 269 9.59 -11.69 -17.35
N TRP A 270 8.94 -11.04 -16.39
CA TRP A 270 7.90 -10.04 -16.63
C TRP A 270 8.47 -8.63 -16.77
N VAL A 271 9.72 -8.40 -16.35
CA VAL A 271 10.46 -7.16 -16.64
C VAL A 271 11.09 -7.27 -18.03
N PRO A 272 10.94 -6.27 -18.91
CA PRO A 272 11.68 -6.22 -20.17
C PRO A 272 13.19 -6.29 -19.95
N VAL A 273 13.92 -6.99 -20.83
CA VAL A 273 15.36 -7.26 -20.66
C VAL A 273 16.18 -5.97 -20.52
N ASP A 274 15.85 -4.92 -21.27
CA ASP A 274 16.51 -3.61 -21.21
C ASP A 274 16.25 -2.85 -19.90
N LYS A 275 15.24 -3.27 -19.13
CA LYS A 275 14.84 -2.67 -17.85
C LYS A 275 15.29 -3.47 -16.64
N GLU A 276 15.83 -4.67 -16.81
CA GLU A 276 16.31 -5.49 -15.70
C GLU A 276 17.36 -4.80 -14.82
N PRO A 277 18.37 -4.07 -15.36
CA PRO A 277 19.34 -3.38 -14.51
C PRO A 277 18.67 -2.35 -13.59
N LEU A 278 17.70 -1.59 -14.13
CA LEU A 278 16.93 -0.62 -13.37
C LEU A 278 16.10 -1.32 -12.28
N ALA A 279 15.39 -2.40 -12.61
CA ALA A 279 14.58 -3.13 -11.63
C ALA A 279 15.43 -3.67 -10.47
N ARG A 280 16.66 -4.15 -10.74
CA ARG A 280 17.60 -4.63 -9.72
C ARG A 280 18.11 -3.50 -8.83
N ASP A 281 18.40 -2.33 -9.39
CA ASP A 281 18.80 -1.16 -8.62
C ASP A 281 17.63 -0.62 -7.77
N LEU A 282 16.39 -0.65 -8.27
CA LEU A 282 15.21 -0.30 -7.47
C LEU A 282 15.03 -1.26 -6.28
N VAL A 283 15.20 -2.57 -6.47
CA VAL A 283 15.19 -3.54 -5.35
C VAL A 283 16.23 -3.16 -4.29
N ARG A 284 17.45 -2.81 -4.70
CA ARG A 284 18.51 -2.37 -3.78
C ARG A 284 18.11 -1.13 -2.99
N ARG A 285 17.56 -0.10 -3.65
CA ARG A 285 17.13 1.16 -3.01
C ARG A 285 15.96 0.94 -2.05
N LEU A 286 14.92 0.23 -2.50
CA LEU A 286 13.76 -0.15 -1.70
C LEU A 286 14.18 -0.91 -0.43
N TYR A 287 15.08 -1.88 -0.58
CA TYR A 287 15.58 -2.66 0.54
C TYR A 287 16.38 -1.81 1.54
N ALA A 288 17.28 -0.93 1.05
CA ALA A 288 18.04 -0.03 1.92
C ALA A 288 17.12 0.93 2.70
N ASN A 289 16.08 1.45 2.05
CA ASN A 289 15.06 2.28 2.67
C ASN A 289 14.27 1.49 3.72
N PHE A 290 13.75 0.31 3.36
CA PHE A 290 13.02 -0.58 4.28
C PHE A 290 13.84 -0.89 5.53
N PHE A 291 15.10 -1.31 5.34
CA PHE A 291 15.98 -1.69 6.44
C PHE A 291 16.22 -0.52 7.38
N THR A 292 16.61 0.63 6.85
CA THR A 292 16.93 1.80 7.69
C THR A 292 15.70 2.42 8.35
N THR A 293 14.55 2.36 7.67
CA THR A 293 13.32 2.98 8.14
C THR A 293 12.60 2.10 9.14
N PHE A 294 12.43 0.81 8.88
CA PHE A 294 11.52 -0.04 9.65
C PHE A 294 12.21 -1.15 10.43
N PHE A 295 13.46 -1.51 10.13
CA PHE A 295 14.12 -2.64 10.78
C PHE A 295 14.97 -2.18 11.96
N ASP A 296 14.57 -2.56 13.18
CA ASP A 296 15.40 -2.44 14.37
C ASP A 296 16.27 -3.69 14.50
N ALA A 297 17.55 -3.57 14.12
CA ALA A 297 18.49 -4.67 14.15
C ALA A 297 18.95 -5.06 15.56
N GLU A 298 18.85 -4.15 16.52
CA GLU A 298 19.25 -4.41 17.91
C GLU A 298 18.21 -5.30 18.60
N HIS A 299 16.93 -4.99 18.42
CA HIS A 299 15.83 -5.71 19.07
C HIS A 299 15.18 -6.77 18.16
N GLY A 300 15.51 -6.80 16.87
CA GLY A 300 14.94 -7.71 15.89
C GLY A 300 13.43 -7.54 15.71
N LEU A 301 13.00 -6.30 15.53
CA LEU A 301 11.61 -5.92 15.34
C LEU A 301 11.45 -5.07 14.08
N ILE A 302 10.31 -5.21 13.44
CA ILE A 302 9.84 -4.26 12.44
C ILE A 302 9.03 -3.20 13.17
N ILE A 303 9.58 -2.00 13.23
CA ILE A 303 8.97 -0.88 13.93
C ILE A 303 7.95 -0.21 13.01
N VAL A 304 6.71 -0.68 13.07
CA VAL A 304 5.56 -0.06 12.38
C VAL A 304 4.72 0.82 13.29
N ARG A 305 4.94 0.73 14.60
CA ARG A 305 4.34 1.55 15.65
C ARG A 305 5.35 1.84 16.73
N ASP A 306 5.48 3.11 17.09
CA ASP A 306 6.34 3.57 18.18
C ASP A 306 5.82 4.93 18.70
N ALA A 307 6.64 5.69 19.41
CA ALA A 307 6.26 7.01 19.92
C ALA A 307 5.99 8.04 18.81
N GLU A 308 6.55 7.83 17.62
CA GLU A 308 6.53 8.75 16.50
C GLU A 308 5.70 8.21 15.33
N ARG A 309 5.62 6.90 15.09
CA ARG A 309 4.95 6.30 13.92
C ARG A 309 3.73 5.46 14.24
N ASP A 310 2.88 5.34 13.25
CA ASP A 310 1.69 4.49 13.29
C ASP A 310 1.31 3.94 11.91
N THR A 311 0.58 2.82 11.89
CA THR A 311 0.08 2.18 10.66
C THR A 311 -1.40 1.80 10.81
N ILE A 312 -2.04 1.31 9.75
CA ILE A 312 -3.47 0.94 9.78
C ILE A 312 -3.76 -0.06 10.90
N PRO A 313 -4.89 0.02 11.63
CA PRO A 313 -5.13 -0.78 12.85
C PRO A 313 -4.97 -2.29 12.66
N GLY A 314 -5.22 -2.79 11.44
CA GLY A 314 -5.07 -4.20 11.11
C GLY A 314 -3.64 -4.71 11.00
N HIS A 315 -2.62 -3.84 11.06
CA HIS A 315 -1.22 -4.24 11.02
C HIS A 315 -0.61 -4.14 12.43
N THR A 316 -0.37 -5.30 13.05
CA THR A 316 0.31 -5.42 14.35
C THR A 316 1.81 -5.60 14.15
N THR A 317 2.60 -5.26 15.17
CA THR A 317 4.06 -5.43 15.16
C THR A 317 4.44 -6.92 15.04
N ARG A 318 3.68 -7.83 15.68
CA ARG A 318 3.93 -9.29 15.57
C ARG A 318 3.69 -9.81 14.16
N MET A 319 2.58 -9.41 13.55
CA MET A 319 2.29 -9.77 12.16
C MET A 319 3.38 -9.23 11.22
N ALA A 320 3.80 -7.97 11.40
CA ALA A 320 4.86 -7.36 10.61
C ALA A 320 6.20 -8.09 10.74
N ASN A 321 6.57 -8.57 11.93
CA ASN A 321 7.77 -9.37 12.14
C ASN A 321 7.75 -10.68 11.37
N PHE A 322 6.65 -11.44 11.49
CA PHE A 322 6.51 -12.72 10.78
C PHE A 322 6.44 -12.51 9.27
N ASP A 323 5.71 -11.49 8.79
CA ASP A 323 5.67 -11.15 7.38
C ASP A 323 7.03 -10.71 6.83
N ALA A 324 7.79 -9.91 7.57
CA ALA A 324 9.14 -9.53 7.16
C ALA A 324 10.07 -10.76 7.09
N ALA A 325 10.02 -11.64 8.10
CA ALA A 325 10.80 -12.89 8.08
C ALA A 325 10.43 -13.78 6.88
N ARG A 326 9.13 -13.88 6.56
CA ARG A 326 8.62 -14.54 5.37
C ARG A 326 9.16 -13.91 4.08
N TYR A 327 9.05 -12.60 3.95
CA TYR A 327 9.49 -11.87 2.76
C TYR A 327 11.00 -11.98 2.55
N LEU A 328 11.81 -11.78 3.60
CA LEU A 328 13.25 -11.92 3.54
C LEU A 328 13.68 -13.34 3.12
N SER A 329 13.02 -14.38 3.63
CA SER A 329 13.23 -15.76 3.19
C SER A 329 12.96 -15.93 1.70
N GLN A 330 11.82 -15.41 1.24
CA GLN A 330 11.41 -15.46 -0.16
C GLN A 330 12.38 -14.68 -1.05
N TRP A 331 12.80 -13.49 -0.64
CA TRP A 331 13.73 -12.64 -1.37
C TRP A 331 15.09 -13.31 -1.51
N SER A 332 15.57 -14.01 -0.48
CA SER A 332 16.81 -14.78 -0.59
C SER A 332 16.71 -15.86 -1.68
N ARG A 333 15.63 -16.65 -1.70
CA ARG A 333 15.43 -17.69 -2.73
C ARG A 333 15.32 -17.11 -4.13
N LEU A 334 14.54 -16.04 -4.28
CA LEU A 334 14.36 -15.35 -5.55
C LEU A 334 15.70 -14.79 -6.02
N ALA A 335 16.45 -14.11 -5.16
CA ALA A 335 17.75 -13.53 -5.48
C ALA A 335 18.79 -14.56 -5.90
N LYS A 336 18.85 -15.71 -5.23
CA LYS A 336 19.71 -16.85 -5.62
C LYS A 336 19.34 -17.38 -7.01
N THR A 337 18.04 -17.44 -7.32
CA THR A 337 17.52 -17.93 -8.60
C THR A 337 17.78 -16.95 -9.75
N ILE A 338 17.58 -15.65 -9.50
CA ILE A 338 17.71 -14.59 -10.50
C ILE A 338 19.18 -14.33 -10.85
N GLY A 339 20.10 -14.46 -9.88
CA GLY A 339 21.53 -14.22 -10.08
C GLY A 339 21.87 -12.77 -10.45
N GLY A 340 23.08 -12.49 -10.92
CA GLY A 340 23.50 -11.15 -11.39
C GLY A 340 23.92 -10.16 -10.30
N ALA A 341 24.37 -8.98 -10.73
CA ALA A 341 24.79 -7.87 -9.88
C ALA A 341 23.63 -6.92 -9.54
N MET A 342 23.77 -6.16 -8.44
CA MET A 342 22.86 -5.05 -8.08
C MET A 342 23.59 -3.74 -8.31
N ASP A 343 23.98 -3.50 -9.56
CA ASP A 343 24.75 -2.32 -9.90
C ASP A 343 23.90 -1.06 -9.74
N VAL A 344 24.57 0.04 -9.39
CA VAL A 344 23.91 1.34 -9.29
C VAL A 344 23.63 1.84 -10.70
N VAL A 345 22.35 2.05 -11.00
CA VAL A 345 21.93 2.64 -12.27
C VAL A 345 21.82 4.15 -12.10
N LYS A 346 22.60 4.89 -12.87
CA LYS A 346 22.49 6.36 -12.89
C LYS A 346 21.15 6.76 -13.50
N PRO A 347 20.45 7.77 -12.94
CA PRO A 347 19.22 8.29 -13.54
C PRO A 347 19.46 8.69 -15.00
N ALA A 348 18.57 8.26 -15.89
CA ALA A 348 18.72 8.48 -17.33
C ALA A 348 18.47 9.94 -17.77
N SER A 349 17.75 10.73 -16.96
CA SER A 349 17.39 12.11 -17.27
C SER A 349 17.39 12.98 -16.01
N ARG A 350 17.79 14.24 -16.17
CA ARG A 350 17.62 15.31 -15.16
C ARG A 350 16.39 16.18 -15.43
N LEU A 351 15.68 15.93 -16.55
CA LEU A 351 14.50 16.71 -16.91
C LEU A 351 13.30 16.30 -16.03
N PRO A 352 12.44 17.25 -15.67
CA PRO A 352 11.19 16.92 -15.00
C PRO A 352 10.31 16.01 -15.87
N VAL A 353 9.58 15.10 -15.22
CA VAL A 353 8.66 14.17 -15.88
C VAL A 353 7.32 14.20 -15.13
N CYS A 354 6.22 14.27 -15.89
CA CYS A 354 4.87 14.18 -15.36
C CYS A 354 4.10 13.11 -16.14
N ARG A 355 3.53 12.12 -15.44
CA ARG A 355 2.79 11.00 -16.04
C ARG A 355 1.50 10.74 -15.26
N PHE A 356 0.45 10.39 -15.97
CA PHE A 356 -0.80 9.91 -15.37
C PHE A 356 -1.06 8.46 -15.76
N PHE A 357 -1.13 7.58 -14.77
CA PHE A 357 -1.49 6.18 -14.91
C PHE A 357 -3.01 6.05 -14.80
N SER A 358 -3.69 5.82 -15.91
CA SER A 358 -5.14 5.59 -15.92
C SER A 358 -5.44 4.21 -15.37
N PHE A 359 -6.18 4.14 -14.25
CA PHE A 359 -6.65 2.88 -13.68
C PHE A 359 -8.04 2.53 -14.17
N ASP A 360 -8.95 3.50 -14.22
CA ASP A 360 -10.28 3.31 -14.77
C ASP A 360 -10.72 4.55 -15.54
N LYS A 361 -11.38 4.34 -16.67
CA LYS A 361 -11.89 5.39 -17.55
C LYS A 361 -13.23 4.98 -18.13
N SER A 362 -14.27 5.69 -17.73
CA SER A 362 -15.62 5.55 -18.23
C SER A 362 -16.18 6.93 -18.60
N PRO A 363 -17.31 7.01 -19.34
CA PRO A 363 -17.99 8.28 -19.59
C PRO A 363 -18.45 9.02 -18.31
N ARG A 364 -18.55 8.29 -17.19
CA ARG A 364 -19.03 8.81 -15.90
C ARG A 364 -17.90 9.24 -14.97
N LYS A 365 -16.74 8.57 -15.02
CA LYS A 365 -15.61 8.83 -14.13
C LYS A 365 -14.29 8.36 -14.72
N GLU A 366 -13.22 9.03 -14.32
CA GLU A 366 -11.81 8.69 -14.55
C GLU A 366 -11.09 8.66 -13.20
N GLN A 367 -10.29 7.62 -12.99
CA GLN A 367 -9.51 7.38 -11.79
C GLN A 367 -8.11 6.90 -12.18
N GLY A 368 -7.11 7.27 -11.39
CA GLY A 368 -5.73 6.99 -11.72
C GLY A 368 -4.73 7.61 -10.75
N LEU A 369 -3.47 7.56 -11.13
CA LEU A 369 -2.35 8.05 -10.33
C LEU A 369 -1.51 9.01 -11.15
N LEU A 370 -1.35 10.25 -10.68
CA LEU A 370 -0.36 11.15 -11.23
C LEU A 370 0.98 10.93 -10.53
N SER A 371 2.06 10.94 -11.29
CA SER A 371 3.44 11.00 -10.81
C SER A 371 4.14 12.21 -11.44
N TYR A 372 4.63 13.12 -10.60
CA TYR A 372 5.51 14.22 -10.99
C TYR A 372 6.87 14.05 -10.35
N GLN A 373 7.93 14.17 -11.13
CA GLN A 373 9.31 14.07 -10.68
C GLN A 373 10.13 15.20 -11.25
N ASP A 374 10.82 15.94 -10.40
CA ASP A 374 11.82 16.93 -10.78
C ASP A 374 13.12 16.70 -9.99
N PRO A 375 14.12 16.05 -10.61
CA PRO A 375 15.40 15.80 -9.97
C PRO A 375 16.15 17.07 -9.52
N ALA A 376 15.88 18.23 -10.14
CA ALA A 376 16.58 19.47 -9.82
C ALA A 376 16.10 20.08 -8.50
N SER A 377 14.80 20.04 -8.24
CA SER A 377 14.22 20.50 -6.96
C SER A 377 14.12 19.40 -5.90
N GLY A 378 14.25 18.14 -6.29
CA GLY A 378 14.02 16.99 -5.41
C GLY A 378 12.52 16.66 -5.23
N LEU A 379 11.60 17.34 -5.91
CA LEU A 379 10.19 16.98 -5.84
C LEU A 379 9.93 15.63 -6.50
N HIS A 380 9.27 14.74 -5.76
CA HIS A 380 8.70 13.50 -6.28
C HIS A 380 7.33 13.33 -5.65
N ILE A 381 6.31 13.70 -6.41
CA ILE A 381 4.92 13.76 -5.96
C ILE A 381 4.14 12.65 -6.62
N ILE A 382 3.40 11.93 -5.79
CA ILE A 382 2.32 11.05 -6.22
C ILE A 382 1.00 11.74 -5.88
N LEU A 383 0.05 11.79 -6.80
CA LEU A 383 -1.27 12.36 -6.54
C LEU A 383 -2.34 11.36 -6.99
N PRO A 384 -2.98 10.65 -6.03
CA PRO A 384 -3.98 9.65 -6.35
C PRO A 384 -5.33 10.32 -6.61
N LEU A 385 -6.00 9.89 -7.67
CA LEU A 385 -7.39 10.21 -7.96
C LEU A 385 -8.18 8.90 -7.92
N VAL A 386 -8.38 8.38 -6.71
CA VAL A 386 -8.94 7.04 -6.44
C VAL A 386 -9.91 7.08 -5.25
N SER A 387 -10.83 6.12 -5.20
CA SER A 387 -11.70 5.93 -4.05
C SER A 387 -10.90 5.45 -2.82
N SER A 388 -11.33 5.89 -1.64
CA SER A 388 -10.91 5.38 -0.34
C SER A 388 -11.59 4.04 0.01
N GLY A 389 -12.63 3.66 -0.72
CA GLY A 389 -13.37 2.42 -0.53
C GLY A 389 -13.92 2.32 0.90
N THR A 390 -13.53 1.26 1.60
CA THR A 390 -13.90 1.06 3.01
C THR A 390 -12.94 1.73 3.99
N HIS A 391 -11.81 2.26 3.53
CA HIS A 391 -10.79 2.90 4.36
C HIS A 391 -10.78 4.41 4.13
N ARG A 392 -11.71 5.07 4.83
CA ARG A 392 -11.96 6.50 4.67
C ARG A 392 -10.96 7.37 5.43
N PHE A 393 -9.66 7.16 5.24
CA PHE A 393 -8.60 8.03 5.76
C PHE A 393 -7.99 8.88 4.65
N SER A 394 -7.02 9.72 5.00
CA SER A 394 -6.42 10.71 4.10
C SER A 394 -5.62 10.10 2.96
N ASP A 395 -5.09 8.90 3.12
CA ASP A 395 -4.16 8.19 2.22
C ASP A 395 -4.67 7.98 0.78
N SER A 396 -5.97 8.10 0.50
CA SER A 396 -6.52 8.05 -0.87
C SER A 396 -6.91 9.41 -1.45
N LEU A 397 -6.75 10.51 -0.70
CA LEU A 397 -7.16 11.85 -1.14
C LEU A 397 -6.17 12.46 -2.14
N ALA A 398 -6.68 13.31 -3.03
CA ALA A 398 -5.97 13.85 -4.20
C ALA A 398 -5.12 15.09 -3.89
N PHE A 399 -4.24 14.97 -2.90
CA PHE A 399 -3.22 15.97 -2.56
C PHE A 399 -1.82 15.49 -2.98
N PRO A 400 -0.75 16.29 -2.83
CA PRO A 400 0.62 15.83 -3.09
C PRO A 400 1.07 14.80 -2.03
N HIS A 401 1.16 13.52 -2.37
CA HIS A 401 1.77 12.49 -1.52
C HIS A 401 3.28 12.51 -1.76
N MET A 402 4.03 12.96 -0.74
CA MET A 402 5.48 12.90 -0.73
C MET A 402 5.93 12.73 0.72
N PRO A 403 5.89 11.50 1.27
CA PRO A 403 6.23 11.28 2.67
C PRO A 403 7.57 11.89 3.07
N GLY A 404 7.62 12.44 4.28
CA GLY A 404 8.73 13.26 4.78
C GLY A 404 8.68 14.75 4.38
N VAL A 405 7.93 15.12 3.33
CA VAL A 405 7.74 16.51 2.88
C VAL A 405 6.27 16.93 2.97
N PHE A 406 5.42 16.26 2.20
CA PHE A 406 3.96 16.35 2.28
C PHE A 406 3.45 15.07 2.93
N ASP A 407 3.53 15.01 4.26
CA ASP A 407 3.15 13.85 5.08
C ASP A 407 1.83 14.11 5.83
N TRP A 408 1.17 13.04 6.26
CA TRP A 408 -0.18 13.08 6.83
C TRP A 408 -0.37 12.03 7.92
N PRO A 409 -1.34 12.22 8.82
CA PRO A 409 -1.64 11.22 9.85
C PRO A 409 -2.19 9.92 9.23
N SER A 410 -1.67 8.76 9.66
CA SER A 410 -2.00 7.45 9.07
C SER A 410 -3.47 7.05 9.22
N ASN A 411 -4.08 7.39 10.37
CA ASN A 411 -5.38 6.88 10.80
C ASN A 411 -6.38 8.00 11.10
N GLN A 412 -6.29 9.09 10.36
CA GLN A 412 -7.21 10.22 10.49
C GLN A 412 -7.77 10.56 9.12
N GLN A 413 -9.03 10.99 9.14
CA GLN A 413 -9.64 11.59 7.97
C GLN A 413 -9.49 13.11 8.08
N THR A 414 -8.37 13.60 7.56
CA THR A 414 -8.09 15.02 7.31
C THR A 414 -7.97 15.24 5.80
N SER A 415 -8.27 16.43 5.29
CA SER A 415 -8.00 16.77 3.89
C SER A 415 -6.74 17.65 3.80
N PRO A 416 -5.53 17.06 3.82
CA PRO A 416 -4.30 17.85 3.84
C PRO A 416 -4.06 18.48 2.46
N PHE A 417 -3.62 19.74 2.46
CA PHE A 417 -3.23 20.50 1.27
C PHE A 417 -4.31 20.68 0.18
N ILE A 418 -5.56 20.26 0.43
CA ILE A 418 -6.73 20.44 -0.45
C ILE A 418 -7.91 21.01 0.33
N PRO A 419 -8.78 21.83 -0.31
CA PRO A 419 -9.87 22.50 0.38
C PRO A 419 -11.02 21.56 0.74
N GLU A 420 -11.63 21.81 1.89
CA GLU A 420 -12.91 21.29 2.33
C GLU A 420 -13.97 22.40 2.22
N PHE A 421 -15.12 22.04 1.66
CA PHE A 421 -16.29 22.91 1.55
C PHE A 421 -17.43 22.28 2.35
N THR A 422 -17.92 22.95 3.38
CA THR A 422 -19.09 22.49 4.14
C THR A 422 -20.34 23.18 3.61
N ILE A 423 -21.26 22.40 3.04
CA ILE A 423 -22.52 22.90 2.47
C ILE A 423 -23.65 21.95 2.87
N GLY A 424 -24.66 22.45 3.57
CA GLY A 424 -25.80 21.65 4.03
C GLY A 424 -25.38 20.56 5.02
N GLY A 425 -24.46 20.88 5.95
CA GLY A 425 -23.92 19.95 6.94
C GLY A 425 -23.02 18.83 6.40
N LYS A 426 -22.71 18.84 5.09
CA LYS A 426 -21.81 17.85 4.45
C LYS A 426 -20.50 18.50 4.04
N VAL A 427 -19.41 17.76 4.21
CA VAL A 427 -18.05 18.20 3.87
C VAL A 427 -17.63 17.57 2.53
N TYR A 428 -17.32 18.42 1.56
CA TYR A 428 -16.89 18.04 0.22
C TYR A 428 -15.42 18.38 -0.01
N THR A 429 -14.72 17.54 -0.78
CA THR A 429 -13.31 17.72 -1.10
C THR A 429 -13.03 17.32 -2.55
N PRO A 430 -12.10 17.99 -3.27
CA PRO A 430 -11.77 17.67 -4.65
C PRO A 430 -10.94 16.37 -4.74
N SER A 431 -11.57 15.21 -4.51
CA SER A 431 -10.90 13.89 -4.49
C SER A 431 -11.79 12.77 -5.03
N PHE A 432 -11.30 11.53 -5.01
CA PHE A 432 -12.00 10.28 -5.36
C PHE A 432 -12.13 9.94 -6.84
N TYR A 433 -12.61 10.87 -7.67
CA TYR A 433 -12.62 10.73 -9.13
C TYR A 433 -12.64 12.07 -9.85
N GLY A 434 -12.38 12.05 -11.15
CA GLY A 434 -12.58 13.21 -12.02
C GLY A 434 -13.17 12.83 -13.38
N LYS A 435 -13.42 13.83 -14.21
CA LYS A 435 -13.66 13.71 -15.65
C LYS A 435 -12.63 14.52 -16.40
N ASN A 436 -12.35 14.14 -17.63
CA ASN A 436 -11.37 14.83 -18.48
C ASN A 436 -9.99 14.90 -17.81
N ALA A 437 -9.63 13.83 -17.07
CA ALA A 437 -8.37 13.76 -16.35
C ALA A 437 -7.22 13.72 -17.37
N GLN A 438 -6.36 14.74 -17.34
CA GLN A 438 -5.32 14.88 -18.35
C GLN A 438 -4.06 15.54 -17.80
N VAL A 439 -2.92 15.13 -18.36
CA VAL A 439 -1.63 15.80 -18.20
C VAL A 439 -1.36 16.62 -19.46
N ALA A 440 -1.08 17.90 -19.28
CA ALA A 440 -0.68 18.81 -20.37
C ALA A 440 0.66 19.47 -20.05
N MET A 441 1.46 19.74 -21.08
CA MET A 441 2.65 20.58 -20.91
C MET A 441 2.22 22.05 -20.84
N GLY A 442 2.89 22.82 -19.97
CA GLY A 442 2.74 24.26 -19.88
C GLY A 442 3.43 24.98 -21.04
N THR A 443 3.24 26.30 -21.11
CA THR A 443 3.89 27.16 -22.11
C THR A 443 5.39 27.34 -21.85
N LYS A 444 5.81 27.20 -20.59
CA LYS A 444 7.22 27.17 -20.19
C LYS A 444 7.72 25.73 -20.16
N ALA A 445 8.93 25.51 -20.67
CA ALA A 445 9.57 24.20 -20.64
C ALA A 445 9.72 23.69 -19.19
N GLY A 446 9.39 22.42 -18.95
CA GLY A 446 9.44 21.81 -17.62
C GLY A 446 8.23 22.10 -16.73
N THR A 447 7.26 22.89 -17.20
CA THR A 447 5.97 23.08 -16.52
C THR A 447 4.96 22.05 -17.00
N TYR A 448 4.20 21.47 -16.08
CA TYR A 448 3.13 20.51 -16.37
C TYR A 448 1.85 20.89 -15.64
N HIS A 449 0.71 20.53 -16.22
CA HIS A 449 -0.60 20.66 -15.62
C HIS A 449 -1.24 19.29 -15.50
N PHE A 450 -1.82 18.97 -14.35
CA PHE A 450 -2.76 17.88 -14.18
C PHE A 450 -4.14 18.46 -13.87
N ARG A 451 -5.09 18.21 -14.77
CA ARG A 451 -6.44 18.80 -14.70
C ARG A 451 -7.50 17.73 -14.66
N TYR A 452 -8.55 17.99 -13.90
CA TYR A 452 -9.77 17.20 -13.93
C TYR A 452 -10.97 18.03 -13.47
N ASP A 453 -12.15 17.61 -13.91
CA ASP A 453 -13.42 18.18 -13.50
C ASP A 453 -14.15 17.22 -12.55
N GLN A 454 -14.82 17.75 -11.54
CA GLN A 454 -15.82 17.03 -10.75
C GLN A 454 -17.18 17.65 -11.04
N PRO A 455 -17.97 17.04 -11.92
CA PRO A 455 -19.27 17.58 -12.28
C PRO A 455 -20.20 17.73 -11.08
N ASP A 456 -20.09 16.87 -10.08
CA ASP A 456 -20.89 16.89 -8.86
C ASP A 456 -19.95 16.81 -7.66
N LEU A 457 -20.36 17.41 -6.53
CA LEU A 457 -19.58 17.34 -5.30
C LEU A 457 -19.66 15.93 -4.70
N ILE A 458 -18.55 15.50 -4.10
CA ILE A 458 -18.42 14.20 -3.45
C ILE A 458 -18.07 14.45 -1.99
N ASP A 459 -18.88 13.94 -1.08
CA ASP A 459 -18.61 14.08 0.35
C ASP A 459 -17.58 13.06 0.84
N ARG A 460 -17.16 13.22 2.10
CA ARG A 460 -16.20 12.34 2.80
C ARG A 460 -16.65 10.88 2.94
N ASP A 461 -17.92 10.59 2.69
CA ASP A 461 -18.49 9.24 2.64
C ASP A 461 -18.60 8.70 1.21
N GLU A 462 -18.03 9.42 0.23
CA GLU A 462 -18.09 9.14 -1.20
C GLU A 462 -19.51 9.16 -1.78
N LYS A 463 -20.39 9.98 -1.21
CA LYS A 463 -21.73 10.19 -1.74
C LYS A 463 -21.76 11.43 -2.64
N LEU A 464 -22.31 11.23 -3.83
CA LEU A 464 -22.52 12.29 -4.81
C LEU A 464 -23.67 13.20 -4.39
N SER A 465 -23.43 14.51 -4.46
CA SER A 465 -24.47 15.53 -4.28
C SER A 465 -24.67 16.29 -5.58
N ALA A 466 -25.61 15.78 -6.39
CA ALA A 466 -25.96 16.36 -7.68
C ALA A 466 -26.60 17.75 -7.52
N ASN A 467 -26.40 18.61 -8.52
CA ASN A 467 -27.01 19.95 -8.61
C ASN A 467 -26.67 20.94 -7.46
N VAL A 468 -25.68 20.64 -6.62
CA VAL A 468 -25.17 21.59 -5.60
C VAL A 468 -24.12 22.51 -6.22
N ALA A 469 -22.98 21.95 -6.63
CA ALA A 469 -21.91 22.65 -7.30
C ALA A 469 -21.09 21.66 -8.15
N SER A 470 -20.16 22.19 -8.93
CA SER A 470 -19.09 21.44 -9.60
C SER A 470 -17.73 22.03 -9.23
N LEU A 471 -16.67 21.23 -9.29
CA LEU A 471 -15.30 21.68 -9.12
C LEU A 471 -14.50 21.48 -10.40
N LYS A 472 -13.63 22.44 -10.73
CA LYS A 472 -12.51 22.22 -11.65
C LYS A 472 -11.21 22.33 -10.89
N VAL A 473 -10.30 21.40 -11.14
CA VAL A 473 -9.02 21.30 -10.44
C VAL A 473 -7.89 21.39 -11.46
N ASP A 474 -6.90 22.24 -11.19
CA ASP A 474 -5.65 22.34 -11.96
C ASP A 474 -4.47 22.33 -10.99
N TRP A 475 -3.66 21.29 -11.07
CA TRP A 475 -2.35 21.21 -10.43
C TRP A 475 -1.28 21.57 -11.45
N GLU A 476 -0.65 22.72 -11.26
CA GLU A 476 0.52 23.15 -12.01
C GLU A 476 1.79 22.77 -11.27
N PHE A 477 2.70 22.08 -11.94
CA PHE A 477 4.02 21.72 -11.45
C PHE A 477 5.06 22.47 -12.25
N ASN A 478 5.87 23.28 -11.58
CA ASN A 478 6.88 24.14 -12.20
C ASN A 478 8.18 24.07 -11.40
N GLY A 479 8.98 23.04 -11.69
CA GLY A 479 10.17 22.72 -10.90
C GLY A 479 9.80 22.49 -9.44
N GLY A 480 10.48 23.19 -8.53
CA GLY A 480 10.22 23.12 -7.08
C GLY A 480 8.95 23.81 -6.58
N ARG A 481 8.14 24.42 -7.46
CA ARG A 481 6.89 25.11 -7.10
C ARG A 481 5.67 24.36 -7.64
N ILE A 482 4.67 24.19 -6.79
CA ILE A 482 3.39 23.54 -7.10
C ILE A 482 2.31 24.59 -6.90
N VAL A 483 1.37 24.71 -7.84
CA VAL A 483 0.20 25.59 -7.70
C VAL A 483 -1.06 24.75 -7.87
N ALA A 484 -1.94 24.80 -6.88
CA ALA A 484 -3.24 24.14 -6.92
C ALA A 484 -4.33 25.19 -7.11
N ARG A 485 -5.18 24.99 -8.11
CA ARG A 485 -6.32 25.86 -8.41
C ARG A 485 -7.60 25.07 -8.32
N TYR A 486 -8.56 25.60 -7.56
CA TYR A 486 -9.88 25.03 -7.36
C TYR A 486 -10.92 26.06 -7.73
N ILE A 487 -11.72 25.76 -8.76
CA ILE A 487 -12.81 26.61 -9.21
C ILE A 487 -14.12 25.91 -8.87
N LEU A 488 -14.83 26.43 -7.87
CA LEU A 488 -16.15 25.97 -7.48
C LEU A 488 -17.19 26.77 -8.26
N THR A 489 -18.04 26.07 -9.03
CA THR A 489 -19.20 26.67 -9.69
C THR A 489 -20.46 26.21 -8.98
N ALA A 490 -21.17 27.13 -8.31
CA ALA A 490 -22.43 26.81 -7.65
C ALA A 490 -23.52 26.56 -8.70
N LYS A 491 -24.16 25.40 -8.66
CA LYS A 491 -25.27 25.05 -9.56
C LYS A 491 -26.62 25.52 -9.02
N SER A 492 -26.72 25.67 -7.70
CA SER A 492 -27.88 26.19 -6.99
C SER A 492 -27.45 27.25 -5.97
N ALA A 493 -28.41 28.05 -5.51
CA ALA A 493 -28.15 29.00 -4.43
C ALA A 493 -28.05 28.22 -3.11
N VAL A 494 -26.88 28.24 -2.48
CA VAL A 494 -26.57 27.49 -1.27
C VAL A 494 -25.74 28.33 -0.32
N MET A 495 -25.70 27.95 0.95
CA MET A 495 -24.80 28.54 1.93
C MET A 495 -23.55 27.68 2.05
N LEU A 496 -22.38 28.29 1.83
CA LEU A 496 -21.12 27.76 2.32
C LEU A 496 -21.08 28.02 3.81
N GLU A 497 -21.16 26.96 4.61
CA GLU A 497 -21.15 27.02 6.07
C GLU A 497 -19.72 27.22 6.58
N GLU A 498 -18.77 26.47 6.02
CA GLU A 498 -17.35 26.50 6.36
C GLU A 498 -16.50 26.28 5.10
N PHE A 499 -15.37 26.98 5.01
CA PHE A 499 -14.27 26.62 4.12
C PHE A 499 -13.04 26.32 4.97
N ARG A 500 -12.32 25.25 4.65
CA ARG A 500 -11.15 24.84 5.42
C ARG A 500 -10.07 24.23 4.54
N LEU A 501 -8.81 24.57 4.82
CA LEU A 501 -7.63 23.92 4.23
C LEU A 501 -6.63 23.67 5.37
N VAL A 502 -6.12 22.44 5.47
CA VAL A 502 -5.20 22.04 6.53
C VAL A 502 -3.82 21.77 5.95
N LEU A 503 -2.78 22.34 6.58
CA LEU A 503 -1.37 22.07 6.30
C LEU A 503 -0.75 21.32 7.49
N PRO A 504 -0.62 19.99 7.40
CA PRO A 504 0.21 19.23 8.33
C PRO A 504 1.68 19.60 8.17
N ILE A 505 2.33 19.97 9.28
CA ILE A 505 3.79 20.14 9.36
C ILE A 505 4.31 18.96 10.16
N ALA A 506 4.94 18.02 9.44
CA ALA A 506 5.40 16.76 9.96
C ALA A 506 6.92 16.62 9.82
N ALA A 507 7.48 15.71 10.62
CA ALA A 507 8.87 15.29 10.51
C ALA A 507 8.91 13.77 10.41
N THR A 508 9.94 13.24 9.74
CA THR A 508 10.24 11.81 9.74
C THR A 508 10.76 11.36 11.10
N HIS A 509 10.84 10.05 11.31
CA HIS A 509 11.27 9.45 12.57
C HIS A 509 12.67 9.92 12.97
N SER A 510 12.81 10.39 14.21
CA SER A 510 14.03 11.03 14.73
C SER A 510 15.29 10.15 14.66
N ARG A 511 15.14 8.83 14.65
CA ARG A 511 16.26 7.86 14.63
C ARG A 511 16.30 6.91 13.43
N MET A 512 15.20 6.78 12.69
CA MET A 512 15.00 5.73 11.69
C MET A 512 14.64 6.36 10.35
N THR A 513 15.44 7.35 9.97
CA THR A 513 15.33 8.06 8.69
C THR A 513 16.62 7.82 7.91
N PRO A 514 16.56 7.27 6.68
CA PRO A 514 17.74 7.16 5.82
C PRO A 514 18.38 8.53 5.58
N GLY A 515 19.71 8.64 5.67
CA GLY A 515 20.40 9.93 5.46
C GLY A 515 20.16 10.55 4.08
N ASN A 516 19.86 9.74 3.07
CA ASN A 516 19.51 10.19 1.73
C ASN A 516 18.01 10.48 1.52
N ALA A 517 17.16 10.25 2.53
CA ALA A 517 15.72 10.49 2.47
C ALA A 517 15.43 11.97 2.27
N LEU A 518 14.40 12.27 1.47
CA LEU A 518 13.94 13.64 1.27
C LEU A 518 12.98 14.04 2.39
N VAL A 519 13.29 15.13 3.08
CA VAL A 519 12.55 15.64 4.24
C VAL A 519 12.25 17.13 4.11
N LEU A 520 11.25 17.58 4.85
CA LEU A 520 10.90 19.00 4.97
C LEU A 520 11.96 19.73 5.80
N GLY A 521 12.63 20.70 5.21
CA GLY A 521 13.62 21.54 5.88
C GLY A 521 13.00 22.73 6.63
N ALA A 522 13.86 23.56 7.22
CA ALA A 522 13.47 24.62 8.16
C ALA A 522 12.50 25.68 7.60
N GLU A 523 12.60 26.04 6.31
CA GLU A 523 11.65 26.98 5.68
C GLU A 523 10.26 26.39 5.39
N SER A 524 10.02 25.12 5.74
CA SER A 524 8.73 24.44 5.63
C SER A 524 8.16 24.44 4.20
N HIS A 525 6.83 24.42 4.04
CA HIS A 525 6.16 24.32 2.74
C HIS A 525 6.19 25.63 1.92
N ARG A 526 6.60 26.76 2.51
CA ARG A 526 6.53 28.12 1.94
C ARG A 526 5.21 28.36 1.20
N CYS A 527 4.12 28.18 1.95
CA CYS A 527 2.77 28.26 1.43
C CYS A 527 2.37 29.72 1.13
N GLU A 528 1.74 29.94 -0.03
CA GLU A 528 1.28 31.25 -0.48
C GLU A 528 -0.15 31.14 -1.03
N VAL A 529 -1.10 31.88 -0.44
CA VAL A 529 -2.45 32.02 -1.00
C VAL A 529 -2.40 33.05 -2.12
N ILE A 530 -2.61 32.60 -3.36
CA ILE A 530 -2.58 33.45 -4.57
C ILE A 530 -3.93 34.13 -4.78
N LYS A 531 -5.02 33.38 -4.58
CA LYS A 531 -6.38 33.87 -4.74
C LYS A 531 -7.30 33.17 -3.76
N ASP A 532 -8.19 33.94 -3.15
CA ASP A 532 -9.17 33.41 -2.21
C ASP A 532 -10.47 34.22 -2.30
N ASP A 533 -11.39 33.74 -3.13
CA ASP A 533 -12.74 34.30 -3.23
C ASP A 533 -13.65 33.89 -2.04
N PHE A 534 -13.17 33.03 -1.13
CA PHE A 534 -13.90 32.61 0.06
C PHE A 534 -13.62 33.51 1.26
N HIS A 535 -12.61 34.39 1.20
CA HIS A 535 -12.24 35.32 2.29
C HIS A 535 -11.95 34.58 3.61
N SER A 536 -11.09 33.59 3.53
CA SER A 536 -10.59 32.80 4.65
C SER A 536 -9.46 33.51 5.39
N THR A 537 -9.16 33.02 6.59
CA THR A 537 -8.11 33.56 7.47
C THR A 537 -7.32 32.42 8.09
N TRP A 538 -6.03 32.65 8.32
CA TRP A 538 -5.19 31.68 9.01
C TRP A 538 -5.59 31.61 10.50
N ALA A 539 -5.93 30.42 10.95
CA ALA A 539 -6.13 30.13 12.36
C ALA A 539 -4.78 30.06 13.10
N GLU A 540 -4.86 30.06 14.43
CA GLU A 540 -3.72 29.77 15.29
C GLU A 540 -3.15 28.39 14.99
N THR A 541 -1.81 28.29 14.96
CA THR A 541 -1.11 27.02 14.74
C THR A 541 -1.43 26.05 15.86
N LYS A 542 -1.99 24.89 15.53
CA LYS A 542 -2.30 23.85 16.50
C LYS A 542 -1.11 22.93 16.70
N VAL A 543 -0.63 22.78 17.93
CA VAL A 543 0.41 21.79 18.30
C VAL A 543 -0.24 20.43 18.57
N VAL A 544 0.27 19.38 17.94
CA VAL A 544 -0.27 18.00 18.04
C VAL A 544 0.79 16.93 18.30
N SER A 545 2.05 17.31 18.47
CA SER A 545 3.23 16.43 18.61
C SER A 545 3.10 15.27 19.59
N ASP A 546 2.32 15.45 20.67
CA ASP A 546 2.20 14.48 21.78
C ASP A 546 0.96 13.59 21.66
N ASN A 547 0.07 13.86 20.69
CA ASN A 547 -1.12 13.07 20.46
C ASN A 547 -0.85 11.98 19.41
N SER A 548 -0.92 10.72 19.84
CA SER A 548 -0.65 9.54 19.01
C SER A 548 -1.52 9.43 17.77
N LYS A 549 -2.70 10.07 17.73
CA LYS A 549 -3.58 10.10 16.55
C LYS A 549 -2.96 10.83 15.35
N HIS A 550 -1.92 11.62 15.57
CA HIS A 550 -1.28 12.44 14.53
C HIS A 550 0.07 11.89 14.08
N ARG A 551 0.35 10.61 14.37
CA ARG A 551 1.49 9.88 13.82
C ARG A 551 1.24 9.51 12.35
N THR A 552 2.31 9.46 11.57
CA THR A 552 2.34 9.07 10.16
C THR A 552 3.01 7.69 10.04
N CYS A 553 3.06 7.12 8.83
CA CYS A 553 3.79 5.87 8.61
C CYS A 553 5.33 6.04 8.66
N TRP A 554 5.84 7.27 8.68
CA TRP A 554 7.28 7.56 8.58
C TRP A 554 7.81 8.45 9.72
N GLY A 555 6.94 9.12 10.46
CA GLY A 555 7.25 9.93 11.63
C GLY A 555 5.95 10.50 12.19
N LYS A 556 5.91 11.76 12.63
CA LYS A 556 4.71 12.38 13.20
C LYS A 556 4.45 13.79 12.70
N VAL A 557 3.18 14.18 12.75
CA VAL A 557 2.77 15.57 12.59
C VAL A 557 3.02 16.31 13.90
N HIS A 558 3.68 17.46 13.81
CA HIS A 558 3.94 18.33 14.95
C HIS A 558 2.92 19.46 15.05
N PHE A 559 2.55 20.03 13.89
CA PHE A 559 1.68 21.20 13.83
C PHE A 559 0.63 21.06 12.72
N TYR A 560 -0.53 21.68 12.94
CA TYR A 560 -1.45 22.01 11.86
C TYR A 560 -1.57 23.51 11.72
N GLN A 561 -1.26 24.00 10.53
CA GLN A 561 -1.64 25.35 10.11
C GLN A 561 -2.95 25.24 9.32
N THR A 562 -4.00 25.94 9.74
CA THR A 562 -5.33 25.83 9.11
C THR A 562 -5.74 27.18 8.54
N LEU A 563 -6.05 27.21 7.25
CA LEU A 563 -6.72 28.34 6.62
C LEU A 563 -8.22 28.05 6.66
N GLN A 564 -9.01 28.94 7.27
CA GLN A 564 -10.43 28.67 7.46
C GLN A 564 -11.29 29.92 7.36
N ARG A 565 -12.55 29.67 7.00
CA ARG A 565 -13.66 30.61 7.16
C ARG A 565 -14.71 29.94 8.03
N ASP A 566 -14.95 30.53 9.18
CA ASP A 566 -15.92 30.10 10.19
C ASP A 566 -17.28 30.82 10.09
N LYS A 567 -17.39 31.81 9.20
CA LYS A 567 -18.63 32.55 8.94
C LYS A 567 -19.26 32.07 7.64
N SER A 568 -20.57 31.85 7.65
CA SER A 568 -21.24 31.42 6.42
C SER A 568 -21.14 32.45 5.29
N MET A 569 -21.18 31.98 4.04
CA MET A 569 -21.12 32.79 2.82
C MET A 569 -22.15 32.30 1.80
N PRO A 570 -22.99 33.19 1.23
CA PRO A 570 -23.91 32.81 0.17
C PRO A 570 -23.17 32.52 -1.14
N LEU A 571 -23.35 31.31 -1.66
CA LEU A 571 -22.94 30.93 -3.00
C LEU A 571 -24.12 31.12 -3.95
N ARG A 572 -23.98 32.01 -4.93
CA ARG A 572 -25.03 32.35 -5.88
C ARG A 572 -25.04 31.35 -7.04
N ALA A 573 -26.23 30.89 -7.44
CA ALA A 573 -26.38 29.98 -8.57
C ALA A 573 -25.72 30.55 -9.84
N GLY A 574 -24.96 29.70 -10.55
CA GLY A 574 -24.23 30.05 -11.76
C GLY A 574 -22.92 30.82 -11.53
N MET A 575 -22.62 31.25 -10.30
CA MET A 575 -21.37 31.95 -10.00
C MET A 575 -20.21 31.00 -9.72
N THR A 576 -19.02 31.47 -10.09
CA THR A 576 -17.75 30.79 -9.86
C THR A 576 -16.98 31.46 -8.74
N TYR A 577 -16.37 30.65 -7.88
CA TYR A 577 -15.53 31.06 -6.76
C TYR A 577 -14.21 30.31 -6.87
N ALA A 578 -13.09 31.03 -6.89
CA ALA A 578 -11.78 30.45 -7.07
C ALA A 578 -10.93 30.54 -5.80
N PHE A 579 -10.24 29.44 -5.52
CA PHE A 579 -9.17 29.35 -4.54
C PHE A 579 -7.90 28.86 -5.25
N GLU A 580 -6.82 29.62 -5.12
CA GLU A 580 -5.52 29.28 -5.68
C GLU A 580 -4.45 29.39 -4.59
N ILE A 581 -3.66 28.33 -4.46
CA ILE A 581 -2.61 28.24 -3.47
C ILE A 581 -1.34 27.65 -4.07
N ALA A 582 -0.20 28.16 -3.65
CA ALA A 582 1.10 27.64 -4.05
C ALA A 582 1.88 27.07 -2.87
N TYR A 583 2.69 26.08 -3.18
CA TYR A 583 3.66 25.47 -2.29
C TYR A 583 5.02 25.48 -2.99
N GLN A 584 6.06 25.84 -2.25
CA GLN A 584 7.44 25.70 -2.72
C GLN A 584 8.25 25.07 -1.59
N PRO A 585 8.03 23.78 -1.29
CA PRO A 585 8.58 23.18 -0.08
C PRO A 585 10.10 23.25 -0.08
N HIS A 586 10.67 23.48 1.10
CA HIS A 586 12.10 23.34 1.32
C HIS A 586 12.44 21.86 1.44
N VAL A 587 12.83 21.25 0.32
CA VAL A 587 13.21 19.83 0.27
C VAL A 587 14.71 19.72 0.51
N VAL A 588 15.09 18.96 1.53
CA VAL A 588 16.49 18.66 1.86
C VAL A 588 16.69 17.17 2.03
N ARG A 589 17.94 16.69 2.01
CA ARG A 589 18.25 15.32 2.43
C ARG A 589 18.39 15.29 3.94
N ALA A 590 17.90 14.23 4.60
CA ALA A 590 17.93 14.11 6.04
C ALA A 590 19.35 14.23 6.63
N GLY A 591 20.37 13.70 5.95
CA GLY A 591 21.77 13.79 6.37
C GLY A 591 22.36 15.20 6.26
N ASP A 592 21.76 16.09 5.47
CA ASP A 592 22.17 17.49 5.31
C ASP A 592 21.38 18.43 6.23
N ALA A 593 20.36 17.92 6.93
CA ALA A 593 19.44 18.68 7.76
C ALA A 593 19.91 18.83 9.23
N VAL A 594 21.16 18.48 9.52
CA VAL A 594 21.78 18.51 10.87
C VAL A 594 22.48 19.84 11.13
#